data_AF-A0A1V5DW61-F1
#
_entry.id   AF-A0A1V5DW61-F1
#
_cell.length_a   1.000
_cell.length_b   1.000
_cell.length_c   1.000
_cell.angle_alpha   90.00
_cell.angle_beta   90.00
_cell.angle_gamma   90.00
#
_symmetry.space_group_name_H-M   'P 1'
#
loop_
_entity.id
_entity.type
_entity.pdbx_description
1 polymer ?
#
loop_
_entity_poly.entity_id
_entity_poly.type
_entity_poly.pdbx_seq_one_letter_code
_entity_poly.pdbx_strand_id
1 'polypeptide(L)'
;MDGHELLKSLRRLIESHTELGCNIHQSGYKDDYFRLFRVAHDRRWFESTAHPRLTGDAISDYFYDDWLAAKNDKNDKLAKTMRAVLNMWDEWHYALEKYGVPSED
;
A
#
# COMPACT_ATOMS: atom_id res chain seq x y z
N MET A 1 -7.75 -6.26 -13.00
CA MET A 1 -7.30 -6.00 -11.63
C MET A 1 -8.43 -6.28 -10.66
N ASP A 2 -8.40 -7.49 -10.10
CA ASP A 2 -9.08 -7.80 -8.83
C ASP A 2 -8.18 -7.43 -7.63
N GLY A 3 -8.68 -7.60 -6.41
CA GLY A 3 -7.94 -7.21 -5.21
C GLY A 3 -6.68 -8.05 -4.94
N HIS A 4 -6.64 -9.31 -5.39
CA HIS A 4 -5.44 -10.15 -5.28
C HIS A 4 -4.38 -9.74 -6.30
N GLU A 5 -4.79 -9.36 -7.51
CA GLU A 5 -3.91 -8.77 -8.52
C GLU A 5 -3.31 -7.44 -8.01
N LEU A 6 -4.10 -6.63 -7.30
CA LEU A 6 -3.61 -5.39 -6.69
C LEU A 6 -2.58 -5.67 -5.59
N LEU A 7 -2.84 -6.61 -4.69
CA LEU A 7 -1.87 -7.03 -3.66
C LEU A 7 -0.55 -7.51 -4.28
N LYS A 8 -0.61 -8.30 -5.36
CA LYS A 8 0.59 -8.74 -6.09
C LYS A 8 1.35 -7.57 -6.71
N SER A 9 0.66 -6.58 -7.29
CA SER A 9 1.30 -5.37 -7.82
C SER A 9 1.93 -4.53 -6.71
N LEU A 10 1.23 -4.34 -5.59
CA LEU A 10 1.72 -3.60 -4.43
C LEU A 10 2.99 -4.25 -3.88
N ARG A 11 2.98 -5.59 -3.74
CA ARG A 11 4.15 -6.37 -3.33
C ARG A 11 5.37 -6.10 -4.21
N ARG A 12 5.20 -6.22 -5.53
CA ARG A 12 6.30 -6.00 -6.50
C ARG A 12 6.83 -4.58 -6.46
N LEU A 13 5.96 -3.58 -6.28
CA LEU A 13 6.40 -2.19 -6.12
C LEU A 13 7.22 -1.99 -4.85
N ILE A 14 6.79 -2.54 -3.71
CA ILE A 14 7.55 -2.49 -2.46
C ILE A 14 8.92 -3.14 -2.66
N GLU A 15 8.97 -4.37 -3.19
CA GLU A 15 10.22 -5.09 -3.43
C GLU A 15 11.18 -4.28 -4.33
N SER A 16 10.68 -3.79 -5.46
CA SER A 16 11.48 -3.01 -6.41
C SER A 16 11.97 -1.69 -5.82
N HIS A 17 11.09 -0.92 -5.17
CA HIS A 17 11.46 0.39 -4.60
C HIS A 17 12.41 0.24 -3.40
N THR A 18 12.27 -0.82 -2.62
CA THR A 18 13.23 -1.16 -1.55
C THR A 18 14.60 -1.50 -2.13
N GLU A 19 14.67 -2.33 -3.17
CA GLU A 19 15.94 -2.71 -3.83
C GLU A 19 16.66 -1.51 -4.44
N LEU A 20 15.91 -0.55 -5.00
CA LEU A 20 16.45 0.69 -5.53
C LEU A 20 16.87 1.71 -4.45
N GLY A 21 16.64 1.42 -3.16
CA GLY A 21 17.00 2.31 -2.04
C GLY A 21 16.22 3.63 -2.04
N CYS A 22 15.01 3.63 -2.59
CA CYS A 22 14.27 4.85 -2.90
C CYS A 22 13.54 5.44 -1.68
N ASN A 23 13.37 6.75 -1.67
CA ASN A 23 12.48 7.43 -0.72
C ASN A 23 11.05 7.40 -1.26
N ILE A 24 10.14 6.72 -0.56
CA ILE A 24 8.74 6.55 -0.98
C ILE A 24 7.97 7.87 -1.12
N HIS A 25 8.44 8.97 -0.52
CA HIS A 25 7.82 10.28 -0.62
C HIS A 25 8.25 11.05 -1.88
N GLN A 26 9.23 10.56 -2.64
CA GLN A 26 9.58 11.16 -3.92
C GLN A 26 8.45 10.96 -4.93
N SER A 27 8.12 12.01 -5.69
CA SER A 27 6.91 12.09 -6.54
C SER A 27 6.64 10.82 -7.36
N GLY A 28 7.62 10.33 -8.13
CA GLY A 28 7.42 9.16 -8.99
C GLY A 28 6.99 7.90 -8.23
N TYR A 29 7.64 7.60 -7.11
CA TYR A 29 7.30 6.42 -6.30
C TYR A 29 5.98 6.61 -5.55
N LYS A 30 5.74 7.82 -5.03
CA LYS A 30 4.48 8.17 -4.39
C LYS A 30 3.30 7.99 -5.35
N ASP A 31 3.46 8.42 -6.60
CA ASP A 31 2.43 8.34 -7.63
C ASP A 31 2.10 6.89 -7.98
N ASP A 32 3.09 6.00 -8.04
CA ASP A 32 2.86 4.58 -8.31
C ASP A 32 2.03 3.90 -7.22
N TYR A 33 2.33 4.19 -5.94
CA TYR A 33 1.52 3.70 -4.82
C TYR A 33 0.12 4.33 -4.82
N PHE A 34 0.02 5.64 -5.09
CA PHE A 34 -1.26 6.35 -5.10
C PHE A 34 -2.21 5.84 -6.20
N ARG A 35 -1.67 5.44 -7.35
CA ARG A 35 -2.46 4.80 -8.43
C ARG A 35 -3.11 3.50 -7.97
N LEU A 36 -2.37 2.64 -7.26
CA LEU A 36 -2.95 1.42 -6.68
C LEU A 36 -3.98 1.74 -5.61
N PHE A 37 -3.67 2.69 -4.72
CA PHE A 37 -4.60 3.15 -3.69
C PHE A 37 -5.92 3.63 -4.30
N ARG A 38 -5.88 4.48 -5.33
CA ARG A 38 -7.08 4.96 -6.03
C ARG A 38 -7.95 3.81 -6.56
N VAL A 39 -7.34 2.79 -7.16
CA VAL A 39 -8.09 1.61 -7.63
C VAL A 39 -8.79 0.89 -6.48
N ALA A 40 -8.11 0.73 -5.34
CA ALA A 40 -8.72 0.12 -4.15
C ALA A 40 -9.87 0.96 -3.59
N HIS A 41 -9.71 2.28 -3.58
CA HIS A 41 -10.69 3.21 -3.06
C HIS A 41 -11.94 3.23 -3.93
N ASP A 42 -11.78 3.39 -5.24
CA ASP A 42 -12.88 3.45 -6.21
C ASP A 42 -13.69 2.14 -6.25
N ARG A 43 -13.06 1.01 -5.88
CA ARG A 43 -13.72 -0.30 -5.77
C ARG A 43 -14.26 -0.63 -4.39
N ARG A 44 -14.20 0.32 -3.45
CA ARG A 44 -14.67 0.16 -2.05
C ARG A 44 -14.03 -1.03 -1.33
N TRP A 45 -12.76 -1.33 -1.64
CA TRP A 45 -12.05 -2.47 -1.06
C TRP A 45 -11.55 -2.24 0.38
N PHE A 46 -11.86 -1.10 0.97
CA PHE A 46 -11.59 -0.80 2.39
C PHE A 46 -12.71 -1.30 3.32
N GLU A 47 -13.89 -1.59 2.75
CA GLU A 47 -15.08 -2.00 3.50
C GLU A 47 -14.96 -3.41 4.06
N SER A 48 -15.68 -3.67 5.16
CA SER A 48 -15.69 -4.99 5.81
C SER A 48 -16.23 -6.11 4.93
N THR A 49 -17.01 -5.79 3.89
CA THR A 49 -17.58 -6.75 2.94
C THR A 49 -16.62 -7.10 1.79
N ALA A 50 -15.51 -6.38 1.64
CA ALA A 50 -14.56 -6.60 0.56
C ALA A 50 -13.68 -7.84 0.80
N HIS A 51 -13.41 -8.59 -0.27
CA HIS A 51 -12.56 -9.78 -0.24
C HIS A 51 -11.59 -9.75 -1.43
N PRO A 52 -10.30 -9.43 -1.25
CA PRO A 52 -9.65 -9.10 0.02
C PRO A 52 -10.01 -7.68 0.47
N ARG A 53 -9.91 -7.44 1.78
CA ARG A 53 -9.92 -6.09 2.35
C ARG A 53 -8.54 -5.48 2.20
N LEU A 54 -8.47 -4.21 1.82
CA LEU A 54 -7.24 -3.48 1.52
C LEU A 54 -7.01 -2.31 2.47
N THR A 55 -7.30 -2.48 3.75
CA THR A 55 -6.84 -1.58 4.82
C THR A 55 -5.36 -1.85 5.13
N GLY A 56 -4.66 -0.88 5.73
CA GLY A 56 -3.25 -1.04 6.12
C GLY A 56 -2.99 -2.34 6.90
N ASP A 57 -3.81 -2.63 7.91
CA ASP A 57 -3.71 -3.85 8.71
C ASP A 57 -3.90 -5.14 7.89
N ALA A 58 -4.91 -5.20 7.02
CA ALA A 58 -5.20 -6.40 6.23
C ALA A 58 -4.09 -6.67 5.19
N ILE A 59 -3.51 -5.61 4.63
CA ILE A 59 -2.35 -5.71 3.74
C ILE A 59 -1.12 -6.17 4.53
N SER A 60 -0.90 -5.63 5.74
CA SER A 60 0.18 -6.04 6.62
C SER A 60 0.10 -7.53 6.95
N ASP A 61 -1.08 -8.03 7.32
CA ASP A 61 -1.32 -9.45 7.62
C ASP A 61 -1.02 -10.33 6.39
N TYR A 62 -1.43 -9.89 5.20
CA TYR A 62 -1.19 -10.63 3.95
C TYR A 62 0.31 -10.76 3.62
N PHE A 63 1.13 -9.77 3.96
CA PHE A 63 2.57 -9.81 3.72
C PHE A 63 3.41 -10.30 4.93
N TYR A 64 2.78 -10.46 6.10
CA TYR A 64 3.46 -10.79 7.35
C TYR A 64 4.26 -12.09 7.25
N ASP A 65 3.63 -13.14 6.74
CA ASP A 65 4.24 -14.47 6.66
C ASP A 65 5.46 -14.51 5.73
N ASP A 66 5.46 -13.68 4.68
CA ASP A 66 6.49 -13.68 3.64
C ASP A 66 7.71 -12.82 3.98
N TRP A 67 7.50 -11.67 4.64
CA TRP A 67 8.59 -10.71 4.90
C TRP A 67 8.96 -10.61 6.38
N LEU A 68 8.00 -10.74 7.29
CA LEU A 68 8.22 -10.47 8.71
C LEU A 68 8.53 -11.72 9.53
N ALA A 69 8.25 -12.91 9.01
CA ALA A 69 8.50 -14.18 9.69
C ALA A 69 10.01 -14.49 9.84
N ALA A 70 10.84 -14.13 8.86
CA ALA A 70 12.29 -14.36 8.90
C ALA A 70 13.04 -13.04 9.15
N LYS A 71 13.80 -12.95 10.25
CA LYS A 71 14.61 -11.76 10.56
C LYS A 71 15.95 -11.77 9.82
N ASN A 72 16.10 -10.90 8.84
CA ASN A 72 17.35 -10.64 8.12
C ASN A 72 17.34 -9.21 7.53
N ASP A 73 18.51 -8.70 7.14
CA ASP A 73 18.67 -7.32 6.65
C ASP A 73 17.77 -6.97 5.45
N LYS A 74 17.50 -7.93 4.55
CA LYS A 74 16.62 -7.71 3.40
C LYS A 74 15.18 -7.51 3.89
N ASN A 75 14.74 -8.38 4.78
CA ASN A 75 13.40 -8.36 5.35
C ASN A 75 13.17 -7.14 6.24
N ASP A 76 14.18 -6.68 6.97
CA ASP A 76 14.10 -5.44 7.76
C ASP A 76 13.92 -4.21 6.87
N LYS A 77 14.59 -4.18 5.70
CA LYS A 77 14.41 -3.10 4.71
C LYS A 77 13.00 -3.14 4.09
N LEU A 78 12.53 -4.33 3.71
CA LEU A 78 11.17 -4.52 3.18
C LEU A 78 10.11 -4.11 4.21
N ALA A 79 10.27 -4.52 5.47
CA ALA A 79 9.40 -4.15 6.58
C ALA A 79 9.31 -2.63 6.77
N LYS A 80 10.45 -1.94 6.69
CA LYS A 80 10.52 -0.48 6.82
C LYS A 80 9.80 0.22 5.67
N THR A 81 10.05 -0.20 4.42
CA THR A 81 9.36 0.35 3.25
C THR A 81 7.86 0.07 3.31
N MET A 82 7.48 -1.17 3.62
CA MET A 82 6.08 -1.57 3.77
C MET A 82 5.37 -0.69 4.81
N ARG A 83 5.92 -0.55 6.02
CA ARG A 83 5.31 0.28 7.06
C ARG A 83 5.10 1.73 6.61
N ALA A 84 6.08 2.28 5.91
CA ALA A 84 5.98 3.65 5.41
C ALA A 84 4.90 3.78 4.30
N VAL A 85 4.78 2.78 3.42
CA VAL A 85 3.70 2.72 2.41
C VAL A 85 2.33 2.55 3.06
N LEU A 86 2.18 1.69 4.06
CA LEU A 86 0.91 1.46 4.75
C LEU A 86 0.45 2.69 5.52
N ASN A 87 1.38 3.42 6.17
CA ASN A 87 1.04 4.70 6.80
C ASN A 87 0.48 5.70 5.79
N MET A 88 1.12 5.84 4.62
CA MET A 88 0.60 6.69 3.54
C MET A 88 -0.75 6.21 3.01
N TRP A 89 -0.93 4.88 2.92
CA TRP A 89 -2.16 4.26 2.46
C TRP A 89 -3.36 4.62 3.35
N ASP A 90 -3.18 4.50 4.67
CA ASP A 90 -4.22 4.84 5.64
C ASP A 90 -4.45 6.36 5.75
N GLU A 91 -3.38 7.17 5.64
CA GLU A 91 -3.50 8.64 5.55
C GLU A 91 -4.33 9.08 4.35
N TRP A 92 -4.12 8.47 3.17
CA TRP A 92 -4.91 8.76 1.98
C TRP A 92 -6.36 8.33 2.13
N HIS A 93 -6.59 7.14 2.71
CA HIS A 93 -7.95 6.66 2.96
C HIS A 93 -8.70 7.63 3.88
N TYR A 94 -8.09 7.99 5.01
CA TYR A 94 -8.64 8.96 5.95
C TYR A 94 -8.91 10.32 5.29
N ALA A 95 -7.96 10.81 4.49
CA ALA A 95 -8.11 12.11 3.82
C ALA A 95 -9.29 12.11 2.84
N LEU A 96 -9.45 11.06 2.04
CA LEU A 96 -10.57 10.94 1.10
C LEU A 96 -11.91 10.73 1.81
N GLU A 97 -11.96 9.96 2.89
CA GLU A 97 -13.20 9.79 3.67
C GLU A 97 -13.64 11.10 4.35
N LYS A 98 -12.68 11.87 4.88
CA LYS A 98 -12.97 13.06 5.69
C LYS A 98 -13.18 14.33 4.86
N TYR A 99 -12.36 14.53 3.83
CA TYR A 99 -12.35 15.77 3.06
C TYR A 99 -12.96 15.61 1.66
N GLY A 100 -13.29 14.38 1.26
CA GLY A 100 -13.69 14.08 -0.10
C GLY A 100 -12.53 14.18 -1.09
N VAL A 101 -12.81 13.88 -2.36
CA VAL A 101 -11.87 14.20 -3.44
C VAL A 101 -11.92 15.73 -3.61
N PRO A 102 -10.78 16.44 -3.65
CA PRO A 102 -10.78 17.87 -3.96
C PRO A 102 -11.55 18.07 -5.27
N SER A 103 -12.62 18.88 -5.24
CA SER A 103 -13.19 19.40 -6.48
C SER A 103 -12.09 20.19 -7.18
N GLU A 104 -11.79 19.85 -8.43
CA GLU A 104 -11.02 20.72 -9.30
C GLU A 104 -11.89 21.96 -9.57
N ASP A 105 -11.79 22.97 -8.70
CA ASP A 105 -12.19 24.36 -8.98
C ASP A 105 -11.03 25.13 -9.60
#